data_AF-A0A520X9U5-F1
#
_entry.id   AF-A0A520X9U5-F1
#
_cell.length_a   1.000
_cell.length_b   1.000
_cell.length_c   1.000
_cell.angle_alpha   90.00
_cell.angle_beta   90.00
_cell.angle_gamma   90.00
#
_symmetry.space_group_name_H-M   'P 1'
#
loop_
_entity.id
_entity.type
_entity.pdbx_description
1 polymer ?
#
loop_
_entity_poly.entity_id
_entity_poly.type
_entity_poly.pdbx_seq_one_letter_code
_entity_poly.pdbx_strand_id
1 'polypeptide(L)'
;MRLLLAGFLLLTFSFASADYLAYSTSEKGRSPLPERIDEIDAKHLLNIEWGEFAGKKTRVGVLQVDNNSSASSYKVTDSAGNTYESEWNPGGGTVPVNGIEAIVTDTMNRTGRFRLVERAALGDVLGEQDLATSGRVAQPSAAATGQVLGAELLMQVVVTDYEENTSSTSGGVGGLLRKVPLVGGVGVKSGKGRVGLNFRLIDATTSEVLYTKQVESIIKESGLTIAGAGWTGDALLGGFISNYAKTPIGQAVIAGINKGVYDVIKEIGARPAEGSIIKAEGKRVWLNIGEDGVNMGDRLTVMSKGEELIDPETGISLGSSDSTLGDVEVIQVAEKFSIAQWVTLAQSPSRGDRVVSQAAAPTIEYADKWKPPKK
;
A
#
# COMPACT_ATOMS: atom_id res chain seq x y z
N MET A 1 33.73 15.09 55.93
CA MET A 1 33.97 14.69 54.53
C MET A 1 32.76 13.88 54.06
N ARG A 2 31.76 14.53 53.43
CA ARG A 2 30.58 13.84 52.88
C ARG A 2 30.79 13.72 51.37
N LEU A 3 30.98 12.48 50.89
CA LEU A 3 31.06 12.19 49.45
C LEU A 3 29.67 12.36 48.82
N LEU A 4 29.57 13.26 47.85
CA LEU A 4 28.46 13.34 46.89
C LEU A 4 28.63 12.19 45.88
N LEU A 5 27.67 11.26 45.87
CA LEU A 5 27.57 10.23 44.83
C LEU A 5 26.73 10.82 43.69
N ALA A 6 27.40 11.29 42.64
CA ALA A 6 26.75 11.73 41.41
C ALA A 6 26.30 10.49 40.61
N GLY A 7 25.01 10.22 40.61
CA GLY A 7 24.40 9.19 39.75
C GLY A 7 24.40 9.65 38.31
N PHE A 8 25.25 9.05 37.49
CA PHE A 8 25.27 9.24 36.05
C PHE A 8 24.12 8.43 35.44
N LEU A 9 23.01 9.10 35.11
CA LEU A 9 21.89 8.49 34.40
C LEU A 9 22.32 8.26 32.95
N LEU A 10 22.74 7.04 32.62
CA LEU A 10 22.99 6.63 31.23
C LEU A 10 21.64 6.59 30.51
N LEU A 11 21.31 7.63 29.73
CA LEU A 11 20.27 7.53 28.71
C LEU A 11 20.77 6.58 27.63
N THR A 12 20.28 5.34 27.64
CA THR A 12 20.39 4.44 26.50
C THR A 12 19.45 4.95 25.41
N PHE A 13 19.98 5.67 24.43
CA PHE A 13 19.29 5.83 23.16
C PHE A 13 19.28 4.46 22.47
N SER A 14 18.13 3.77 22.50
CA SER A 14 17.86 2.74 21.52
C SER A 14 17.76 3.43 20.16
N PHE A 15 18.84 3.43 19.39
CA PHE A 15 18.71 3.58 17.96
C PHE A 15 17.88 2.39 17.48
N ALA A 16 16.60 2.61 17.19
CA ALA A 16 15.82 1.65 16.44
C ALA A 16 16.56 1.46 15.11
N SER A 17 17.20 0.30 14.91
CA SER A 17 17.71 -0.11 13.61
C SER A 17 16.55 0.03 12.62
N ALA A 18 16.75 0.69 11.48
CA ALA A 18 15.68 0.78 10.50
C ALA A 18 15.33 -0.65 10.05
N ASP A 19 14.04 -0.96 10.01
CA ASP A 19 13.56 -2.28 9.61
C ASP A 19 13.74 -2.45 8.09
N TYR A 20 14.01 -3.67 7.64
CA TYR A 20 14.04 -3.96 6.20
C TYR A 20 12.68 -3.68 5.57
N LEU A 21 12.63 -3.26 4.31
CA LEU A 21 11.37 -2.92 3.64
C LEU A 21 10.30 -4.01 3.82
N ALA A 22 10.71 -5.26 3.61
CA ALA A 22 9.86 -6.41 3.83
C ALA A 22 10.67 -7.71 3.96
N TYR A 23 9.99 -8.72 4.47
CA TYR A 23 10.50 -10.06 4.65
C TYR A 23 9.60 -11.06 3.92
N SER A 24 10.24 -12.02 3.25
CA SER A 24 9.58 -13.26 2.83
C SER A 24 9.48 -14.19 4.04
N THR A 25 8.29 -14.73 4.29
CA THR A 25 8.01 -15.54 5.48
C THR A 25 7.67 -17.00 5.14
N SER A 26 8.01 -17.89 6.07
CA SER A 26 7.61 -19.29 6.11
C SER A 26 7.25 -19.68 7.54
N GLU A 27 6.76 -20.90 7.75
CA GLU A 27 6.46 -21.42 9.09
C GLU A 27 7.68 -21.45 10.03
N LYS A 28 8.90 -21.52 9.48
CA LYS A 28 10.14 -21.67 10.27
C LYS A 28 11.01 -20.43 10.33
N GLY A 29 10.54 -19.29 9.82
CA GLY A 29 11.21 -18.01 9.96
C GLY A 29 10.94 -17.03 8.81
N ARG A 30 11.66 -15.91 8.84
CA ARG A 30 11.57 -14.85 7.84
C ARG A 30 12.94 -14.51 7.26
N SER A 31 12.98 -14.10 6.01
CA SER A 31 14.18 -13.65 5.30
C SER A 31 13.96 -12.26 4.72
N PRO A 32 14.84 -11.28 4.99
CA PRO A 32 14.68 -9.94 4.44
C PRO A 32 14.86 -9.95 2.92
N LEU A 33 14.08 -9.13 2.22
CA LEU A 33 14.13 -9.01 0.77
C LEU A 33 15.26 -8.05 0.33
N PRO A 34 15.95 -8.35 -0.78
CA PRO A 34 16.91 -7.43 -1.39
C PRO A 34 16.18 -6.30 -2.13
N GLU A 35 16.92 -5.27 -2.53
CA GLU A 35 16.38 -4.16 -3.31
C GLU A 35 15.78 -4.63 -4.63
N ARG A 36 16.42 -5.55 -5.35
CA ARG A 36 15.88 -6.12 -6.61
C ARG A 36 15.29 -7.49 -6.36
N ILE A 37 13.98 -7.61 -6.53
CA ILE A 37 13.23 -8.86 -6.31
C ILE A 37 12.74 -9.51 -7.61
N ASP A 38 13.14 -8.98 -8.77
CA ASP A 38 12.64 -9.45 -10.06
C ASP A 38 12.88 -10.94 -10.32
N GLU A 39 14.03 -11.44 -9.86
CA GLU A 39 14.49 -12.82 -10.02
C GLU A 39 14.01 -13.77 -8.91
N ILE A 40 13.33 -13.26 -7.88
CA ILE A 40 12.82 -14.09 -6.78
C ILE A 40 11.59 -14.86 -7.26
N ASP A 41 11.61 -16.19 -7.09
CA ASP A 41 10.47 -17.07 -7.39
C ASP A 41 9.21 -16.59 -6.66
N ALA A 42 8.10 -16.48 -7.39
CA ALA A 42 6.83 -15.93 -6.92
C ALA A 42 6.32 -16.59 -5.63
N LYS A 43 6.63 -17.87 -5.38
CA LYS A 43 6.25 -18.55 -4.13
C LYS A 43 6.85 -17.89 -2.88
N HIS A 44 8.02 -17.26 -3.00
CA HIS A 44 8.66 -16.53 -1.90
C HIS A 44 8.11 -15.11 -1.75
N LEU A 45 7.35 -14.63 -2.72
CA LEU A 45 6.66 -13.34 -2.67
C LEU A 45 5.18 -13.47 -2.32
N LEU A 46 4.72 -14.68 -1.99
CA LEU A 46 3.35 -14.96 -1.59
C LEU A 46 3.05 -14.47 -0.16
N ASN A 47 3.94 -14.80 0.78
CA ASN A 47 3.82 -14.43 2.19
C ASN A 47 4.84 -13.34 2.54
N ILE A 48 4.42 -12.08 2.43
CA ILE A 48 5.23 -10.92 2.75
C ILE A 48 4.79 -10.28 4.07
N GLU A 49 5.76 -10.13 4.97
CA GLU A 49 5.68 -9.30 6.17
C GLU A 49 6.39 -7.97 5.88
N TRP A 50 5.66 -6.86 5.93
CA TRP A 50 6.21 -5.53 5.68
C TRP A 50 6.91 -5.02 6.94
N GLY A 51 8.08 -4.39 6.77
CA GLY A 51 8.79 -3.80 7.89
C GLY A 51 8.07 -2.57 8.45
N GLU A 52 8.35 -2.25 9.71
CA GLU A 52 7.78 -1.09 10.36
C GLU A 52 8.15 0.21 9.62
N PHE A 53 7.20 1.15 9.56
CA PHE A 53 7.41 2.45 8.94
C PHE A 53 6.92 3.57 9.86
N ALA A 54 7.86 4.38 10.34
CA ALA A 54 7.62 5.56 11.16
C ALA A 54 7.91 6.84 10.35
N GLY A 55 7.15 7.04 9.27
CA GLY A 55 7.29 8.21 8.39
C GLY A 55 5.95 8.70 7.85
N LYS A 56 5.93 9.84 7.16
CA LYS A 56 4.70 10.38 6.58
C LYS A 56 4.09 9.37 5.60
N LYS A 57 2.84 9.01 5.85
CA LYS A 57 2.05 8.19 4.93
C LYS A 57 1.63 9.02 3.73
N THR A 58 1.94 8.55 2.53
CA THR A 58 1.50 9.19 1.29
C THR A 58 0.02 8.90 1.06
N ARG A 59 -0.80 9.93 0.76
CA ARG A 59 -2.20 9.70 0.41
C ARG A 59 -2.31 9.13 -1.00
N VAL A 60 -2.77 7.89 -1.13
CA VAL A 60 -2.88 7.20 -2.42
C VAL A 60 -4.32 6.79 -2.69
N GLY A 61 -4.82 7.09 -3.88
CA GLY A 61 -6.09 6.55 -4.36
C GLY A 61 -5.83 5.34 -5.26
N VAL A 62 -6.40 4.17 -4.92
CA VAL A 62 -6.31 2.98 -5.78
C VAL A 62 -7.46 3.03 -6.79
N LEU A 63 -7.12 3.13 -8.07
CA LEU A 63 -8.10 3.11 -9.15
C LEU A 63 -8.66 1.71 -9.35
N GLN A 64 -9.82 1.62 -10.01
CA GLN A 64 -10.36 0.33 -10.43
C GLN A 64 -9.33 -0.41 -11.29
N VAL A 65 -9.23 -1.73 -11.07
CA VAL A 65 -8.32 -2.58 -11.81
C VAL A 65 -8.93 -2.92 -13.15
N ASP A 66 -8.26 -2.50 -14.22
CA ASP A 66 -8.64 -2.84 -15.59
C ASP A 66 -8.12 -4.24 -15.94
N ASN A 67 -8.87 -4.97 -16.77
CA ASN A 67 -8.44 -6.27 -17.28
C ASN A 67 -8.35 -6.28 -18.79
N ASN A 68 -7.13 -6.21 -19.32
CA ASN A 68 -6.86 -6.27 -20.75
C ASN A 68 -6.36 -7.66 -21.19
N SER A 69 -6.48 -8.69 -20.34
CA SER A 69 -6.13 -10.06 -20.72
C SER A 69 -7.14 -10.66 -21.70
N SER A 70 -6.70 -11.63 -22.49
CA SER A 70 -7.56 -12.42 -23.39
C SER A 70 -8.31 -13.56 -22.67
N ALA A 71 -8.25 -13.62 -21.34
CA ALA A 71 -8.90 -14.66 -20.57
C ALA A 71 -10.41 -14.69 -20.84
N SER A 72 -10.99 -15.87 -20.96
CA SER A 72 -12.42 -16.07 -21.23
C SER A 72 -13.16 -16.75 -20.09
N SER A 73 -12.48 -17.15 -19.01
CA SER A 73 -13.10 -17.70 -17.79
C SER A 73 -12.54 -17.07 -16.53
N TYR A 74 -13.40 -16.95 -15.51
CA TYR A 74 -13.03 -16.43 -14.18
C TYR A 74 -13.84 -17.15 -13.10
N LYS A 75 -13.33 -17.14 -11.87
CA LYS A 75 -13.96 -17.81 -10.72
C LYS A 75 -14.75 -16.81 -9.89
N VAL A 76 -16.07 -17.00 -9.81
CA VAL A 76 -16.99 -16.22 -8.97
C VAL A 76 -17.23 -17.00 -7.70
N THR A 77 -17.08 -16.34 -6.55
CA THR A 77 -17.50 -16.92 -5.26
C THR A 77 -18.80 -16.25 -4.81
N ASP A 78 -19.85 -17.03 -4.58
CA ASP A 78 -21.12 -16.51 -4.09
C ASP A 78 -21.03 -16.09 -2.60
N SER A 79 -22.08 -15.41 -2.11
CA SER A 79 -22.17 -14.98 -0.71
C SER A 79 -22.21 -16.14 0.31
N ALA A 80 -22.39 -17.38 -0.17
CA ALA A 80 -22.34 -18.59 0.64
C ALA A 80 -20.96 -19.27 0.60
N GLY A 81 -19.98 -18.69 -0.10
CA GLY A 81 -18.60 -19.18 -0.17
C GLY A 81 -18.36 -20.24 -1.25
N ASN A 82 -19.32 -20.52 -2.13
CA ASN A 82 -19.16 -21.48 -3.22
C ASN A 82 -18.51 -20.81 -4.43
N THR A 83 -17.47 -21.42 -4.98
CA THR A 83 -16.75 -20.91 -6.15
C THR A 83 -17.19 -21.62 -7.43
N TYR A 84 -17.60 -20.86 -8.44
CA TYR A 84 -18.00 -21.32 -9.76
C TYR A 84 -17.11 -20.72 -10.85
N GLU A 85 -16.79 -21.50 -11.86
CA GLU A 85 -16.10 -21.00 -13.06
C GLU A 85 -17.15 -20.49 -14.05
N SER A 86 -17.06 -19.20 -14.40
CA SER A 86 -17.94 -18.54 -15.36
C SER A 86 -17.16 -18.24 -16.63
N GLU A 87 -17.67 -18.67 -17.78
CA GLU A 87 -17.20 -18.20 -19.09
C GLU A 87 -17.80 -16.82 -19.41
N TRP A 88 -16.98 -15.95 -20.00
CA TRP A 88 -17.34 -14.61 -20.42
C TRP A 88 -17.86 -14.61 -21.87
N ASN A 89 -18.94 -13.86 -22.14
CA ASN A 89 -19.57 -13.77 -23.46
C ASN A 89 -19.16 -12.45 -24.17
N PRO A 90 -18.71 -12.43 -25.44
CA PRO A 90 -17.97 -11.32 -26.06
C PRO A 90 -18.72 -10.02 -26.40
N GLY A 91 -19.86 -9.75 -25.78
CA GLY A 91 -20.71 -8.60 -26.08
C GLY A 91 -20.62 -7.42 -25.11
N GLY A 92 -19.84 -7.48 -24.03
CA GLY A 92 -20.05 -6.61 -22.86
C GLY A 92 -18.83 -6.07 -22.10
N GLY A 93 -17.63 -6.02 -22.68
CA GLY A 93 -16.44 -5.49 -22.00
C GLY A 93 -15.73 -6.49 -21.08
N THR A 94 -14.49 -6.17 -20.72
CA THR A 94 -13.44 -6.97 -20.07
C THR A 94 -13.89 -7.93 -18.96
N VAL A 95 -13.20 -9.08 -18.81
CA VAL A 95 -13.47 -10.07 -17.74
C VAL A 95 -13.43 -9.41 -16.34
N PRO A 96 -14.47 -9.57 -15.50
CA PRO A 96 -14.48 -9.00 -14.16
C PRO A 96 -13.41 -9.66 -13.29
N VAL A 97 -12.33 -8.94 -13.01
CA VAL A 97 -11.35 -9.29 -11.96
C VAL A 97 -11.79 -8.66 -10.65
N ASN A 98 -12.96 -9.08 -10.18
CA ASN A 98 -13.50 -8.60 -8.92
C ASN A 98 -12.54 -9.01 -7.79
N GLY A 99 -12.14 -8.04 -6.97
CA GLY A 99 -11.30 -8.25 -5.79
C GLY A 99 -9.79 -8.15 -5.99
N ILE A 100 -9.27 -7.97 -7.22
CA ILE A 100 -7.83 -7.65 -7.40
C ILE A 100 -7.52 -6.26 -6.84
N GLU A 101 -8.40 -5.29 -7.06
CA GLU A 101 -8.33 -3.96 -6.44
C GLU A 101 -8.24 -4.08 -4.92
N ALA A 102 -9.11 -4.87 -4.29
CA ALA A 102 -9.08 -5.09 -2.84
C ALA A 102 -7.76 -5.71 -2.37
N ILE A 103 -7.15 -6.61 -3.14
CA ILE A 103 -5.82 -7.18 -2.83
C ILE A 103 -4.72 -6.11 -2.94
N VAL A 104 -4.80 -5.21 -3.93
CA VAL A 104 -3.87 -4.07 -4.06
C VAL A 104 -4.05 -3.11 -2.88
N THR A 105 -5.27 -2.69 -2.59
CA THR A 105 -5.62 -1.81 -1.47
C THR A 105 -5.16 -2.41 -0.14
N ASP A 106 -5.45 -3.67 0.14
CA ASP A 106 -4.97 -4.36 1.34
C ASP A 106 -3.43 -4.41 1.40
N THR A 107 -2.79 -4.84 0.32
CA THR A 107 -1.32 -4.95 0.28
C THR A 107 -0.67 -3.60 0.54
N MET A 108 -1.17 -2.52 -0.07
CA MET A 108 -0.70 -1.17 0.20
C MET A 108 -0.96 -0.77 1.65
N ASN A 109 -2.14 -1.04 2.20
CA ASN A 109 -2.46 -0.70 3.60
C ASN A 109 -1.50 -1.39 4.59
N ARG A 110 -1.22 -2.68 4.38
CA ARG A 110 -0.32 -3.49 5.24
C ARG A 110 1.12 -3.00 5.24
N THR A 111 1.54 -2.21 4.25
CA THR A 111 2.90 -1.62 4.23
C THR A 111 3.09 -0.54 5.29
N GLY A 112 1.99 0.00 5.86
CA GLY A 112 2.03 1.12 6.80
C GLY A 112 2.45 2.45 6.17
N ARG A 113 2.78 2.48 4.87
CA ARG A 113 3.36 3.64 4.16
C ARG A 113 2.34 4.51 3.45
N PHE A 114 1.10 4.05 3.36
CA PHE A 114 0.05 4.73 2.60
C PHE A 114 -1.15 5.06 3.46
N ARG A 115 -1.74 6.23 3.20
CA ARG A 115 -3.07 6.60 3.67
C ARG A 115 -4.02 6.48 2.49
N LEU A 116 -4.69 5.34 2.41
CA LEU A 116 -5.53 5.03 1.26
C LEU A 116 -6.81 5.88 1.25
N VAL A 117 -7.18 6.35 0.08
CA VAL A 117 -8.45 7.04 -0.16
C VAL A 117 -9.24 6.30 -1.23
N GLU A 118 -10.54 6.20 -1.01
CA GLU A 118 -11.41 5.43 -1.89
C GLU A 118 -11.60 6.14 -3.24
N ARG A 119 -11.45 5.37 -4.32
CA ARG A 119 -11.66 5.82 -5.70
C ARG A 119 -12.51 4.84 -6.49
N ALA A 120 -12.40 3.55 -6.22
CA ALA A 120 -13.23 2.52 -6.84
C ALA A 120 -14.69 2.65 -6.42
N ALA A 121 -14.96 2.98 -5.15
CA ALA A 121 -16.30 3.17 -4.59
C ALA A 121 -16.64 4.65 -4.29
N LEU A 122 -15.93 5.62 -4.91
CA LEU A 122 -16.15 7.04 -4.64
C LEU A 122 -17.59 7.49 -4.99
N GLY A 123 -18.20 6.91 -6.02
CA GLY A 123 -19.58 7.19 -6.39
C GLY A 123 -20.58 6.88 -5.26
N ASP A 124 -20.39 5.78 -4.55
CA ASP A 124 -21.25 5.39 -3.42
C ASP A 124 -21.08 6.36 -2.25
N VAL A 125 -19.84 6.78 -1.96
CA VAL A 125 -19.53 7.78 -0.93
C VAL A 125 -20.19 9.13 -1.23
N LEU A 126 -20.17 9.57 -2.50
CA LEU A 126 -20.85 10.79 -2.93
C LEU A 126 -22.37 10.63 -2.83
N GLY A 127 -22.92 9.47 -3.19
CA GLY A 127 -24.34 9.16 -3.03
C GLY A 127 -24.82 9.27 -1.59
N GLU A 128 -24.01 8.84 -0.60
CA GLU A 128 -24.34 9.00 0.83
C GLU A 128 -24.38 10.49 1.26
N GLN A 129 -23.44 11.30 0.76
CA GLN A 129 -23.44 12.76 0.98
C GLN A 129 -24.65 13.44 0.32
N ASP A 130 -25.10 12.95 -0.84
CA ASP A 130 -26.30 13.44 -1.51
C ASP A 130 -27.57 13.05 -0.73
N LEU A 131 -27.63 11.85 -0.15
CA LEU A 131 -28.73 11.43 0.73
C LEU A 131 -28.82 12.34 1.96
N ALA A 132 -27.69 12.66 2.58
CA ALA A 132 -27.61 13.64 3.67
C ALA A 132 -28.19 15.01 3.26
N THR A 133 -27.81 15.51 2.08
CA THR A 133 -28.28 16.79 1.55
C THR A 133 -29.77 16.79 1.17
N SER A 134 -30.29 15.63 0.76
CA SER A 134 -31.70 15.47 0.39
C SER A 134 -32.68 15.53 1.57
N GLY A 135 -32.19 15.53 2.81
CA GLY A 135 -33.00 15.52 4.03
C GLY A 135 -33.60 14.15 4.38
N ARG A 136 -33.12 13.07 3.73
CA ARG A 136 -33.61 11.70 3.94
C ARG A 136 -32.89 10.96 5.08
N VAL A 137 -31.78 11.51 5.58
CA VAL A 137 -30.96 10.91 6.64
C VAL A 137 -31.23 11.59 7.98
N ALA A 138 -31.30 10.81 9.06
CA ALA A 138 -31.44 11.35 10.41
C ALA A 138 -30.20 12.15 10.84
N GLN A 139 -30.41 13.24 11.57
CA GLN A 139 -29.33 14.02 12.19
C GLN A 139 -29.04 13.49 13.61
N PRO A 140 -27.77 13.50 14.07
CA PRO A 140 -26.58 14.09 13.44
C PRO A 140 -25.75 13.10 12.60
N SER A 141 -26.31 11.95 12.21
CA SER A 141 -25.58 10.90 11.48
C SER A 141 -25.34 11.19 9.99
N ALA A 142 -25.89 12.27 9.45
CA ALA A 142 -25.76 12.60 8.04
C ALA A 142 -24.30 12.90 7.65
N ALA A 143 -23.83 12.28 6.56
CA ALA A 143 -22.51 12.52 6.03
C ALA A 143 -22.36 13.99 5.58
N ALA A 144 -21.27 14.65 6.00
CA ALA A 144 -20.98 16.01 5.60
C ALA A 144 -20.52 16.08 4.14
N THR A 145 -21.07 17.03 3.38
CA THR A 145 -20.65 17.30 2.01
C THR A 145 -19.28 17.99 1.96
N GLY A 146 -18.56 17.76 0.87
CA GLY A 146 -17.29 18.46 0.59
C GLY A 146 -16.10 18.03 1.47
N GLN A 147 -16.25 16.93 2.22
CA GLN A 147 -15.18 16.36 3.07
C GLN A 147 -14.50 15.13 2.43
N VAL A 148 -14.71 14.89 1.12
CA VAL A 148 -13.97 13.86 0.40
C VAL A 148 -12.49 14.23 0.32
N LEU A 149 -11.63 13.34 0.80
CA LEU A 149 -10.19 13.57 0.75
C LEU A 149 -9.63 13.41 -0.67
N GLY A 150 -8.74 14.33 -1.05
CA GLY A 150 -7.91 14.23 -2.25
C GLY A 150 -6.78 13.21 -2.08
N ALA A 151 -6.39 12.56 -3.19
CA ALA A 151 -5.21 11.72 -3.26
C ALA A 151 -4.01 12.57 -3.69
N GLU A 152 -2.80 12.30 -3.19
CA GLU A 152 -1.56 12.89 -3.73
C GLU A 152 -1.14 12.11 -4.98
N LEU A 153 -1.23 10.78 -4.91
CA LEU A 153 -0.91 9.88 -6.01
C LEU A 153 -2.10 8.96 -6.31
N LEU A 154 -2.24 8.56 -7.56
CA LEU A 154 -3.16 7.50 -7.97
C LEU A 154 -2.37 6.25 -8.34
N MET A 155 -2.83 5.10 -7.87
CA MET A 155 -2.29 3.80 -8.23
C MET A 155 -3.25 3.11 -9.19
N GLN A 156 -2.81 2.89 -10.44
CA GLN A 156 -3.50 2.04 -11.40
C GLN A 156 -2.79 0.69 -11.50
N VAL A 157 -3.57 -0.38 -11.52
CA VAL A 157 -3.07 -1.72 -11.86
C VAL A 157 -3.92 -2.27 -12.99
N VAL A 158 -3.26 -2.75 -14.05
CA VAL A 158 -3.91 -3.36 -15.21
C VAL A 158 -3.47 -4.81 -15.31
N VAL A 159 -4.43 -5.74 -15.37
CA VAL A 159 -4.13 -7.15 -15.67
C VAL A 159 -3.86 -7.25 -17.16
N THR A 160 -2.63 -7.59 -17.53
CA THR A 160 -2.16 -7.71 -18.92
C THR A 160 -2.10 -9.15 -19.40
N ASP A 161 -1.98 -10.11 -18.49
CA ASP A 161 -1.99 -11.55 -18.78
C ASP A 161 -2.66 -12.29 -17.61
N TYR A 162 -3.48 -13.29 -17.91
CA TYR A 162 -4.20 -14.09 -16.92
C TYR A 162 -4.40 -15.50 -17.45
N GLU A 163 -3.54 -16.42 -17.03
CA GLU A 163 -3.56 -17.82 -17.47
C GLU A 163 -3.73 -18.76 -16.28
N GLU A 164 -4.87 -19.45 -16.23
CA GLU A 164 -5.08 -20.61 -15.38
C GLU A 164 -4.90 -21.89 -16.23
N ASN A 165 -3.67 -22.40 -16.30
CA ASN A 165 -3.40 -23.64 -17.03
C ASN A 165 -3.60 -24.85 -16.09
N THR A 166 -4.76 -25.49 -16.18
CA THR A 166 -4.87 -26.93 -15.93
C THR A 166 -4.30 -27.64 -17.14
N SER A 167 -3.31 -28.51 -16.96
CA SER A 167 -2.71 -29.29 -18.04
C SER A 167 -3.75 -30.15 -18.79
N SER A 168 -4.42 -29.58 -19.81
CA SER A 168 -4.97 -30.34 -20.92
C SER A 168 -3.98 -30.22 -22.06
N THR A 169 -3.17 -31.27 -22.22
CA THR A 169 -2.31 -31.50 -23.38
C THR A 169 -3.15 -31.39 -24.66
N SER A 170 -3.18 -30.22 -25.29
CA SER A 170 -3.69 -30.03 -26.64
C SER A 170 -2.55 -29.46 -27.50
N GLY A 171 -1.67 -30.34 -27.96
CA GLY A 171 -0.59 -30.00 -28.87
C GLY A 171 -0.01 -31.25 -29.52
N GLY A 172 -0.48 -31.57 -30.73
CA GLY A 172 0.20 -32.50 -31.65
C GLY A 172 -0.59 -33.75 -32.07
N VAL A 173 -1.21 -33.66 -33.25
CA VAL A 173 -1.58 -34.76 -34.19
C VAL A 173 -2.44 -35.91 -33.63
N GLY A 174 -3.76 -35.80 -33.82
CA GLY A 174 -4.67 -36.96 -33.82
C GLY A 174 -5.83 -36.85 -32.82
N GLY A 175 -6.96 -36.32 -33.27
CA GLY A 175 -8.23 -36.34 -32.53
C GLY A 175 -8.86 -37.74 -32.45
N LEU A 176 -8.18 -38.70 -31.82
CA LEU A 176 -8.61 -40.10 -31.78
C LEU A 176 -8.39 -40.83 -30.44
N LEU A 177 -8.06 -40.14 -29.35
CA LEU A 177 -8.03 -40.76 -28.01
C LEU A 177 -9.24 -40.33 -27.17
N ARG A 178 -10.41 -40.71 -27.67
CA ARG A 178 -11.68 -40.72 -26.93
C ARG A 178 -11.72 -41.98 -26.05
N LYS A 179 -11.81 -41.77 -24.73
CA LYS A 179 -12.14 -42.73 -23.65
C LYS A 179 -11.06 -43.77 -23.28
N VAL A 180 -10.35 -43.50 -22.19
CA VAL A 180 -9.93 -44.54 -21.23
C VAL A 180 -10.40 -44.11 -19.84
N PRO A 181 -11.25 -44.88 -19.14
CA PRO A 181 -11.57 -44.63 -17.74
C PRO A 181 -10.44 -45.24 -16.90
N LEU A 182 -9.46 -44.43 -16.47
CA LEU A 182 -8.42 -44.90 -15.57
C LEU A 182 -8.91 -44.84 -14.12
N VAL A 183 -9.48 -45.96 -13.68
CA VAL A 183 -9.70 -46.29 -12.27
C VAL A 183 -8.33 -46.51 -11.61
N GLY A 184 -8.00 -45.69 -10.61
CA GLY A 184 -6.92 -45.94 -9.64
C GLY A 184 -5.60 -45.19 -9.88
N GLY A 185 -5.19 -44.40 -8.87
CA GLY A 185 -3.80 -44.03 -8.62
C GLY A 185 -3.35 -42.64 -9.10
N VAL A 186 -3.40 -41.66 -8.19
CA VAL A 186 -2.54 -40.45 -8.14
C VAL A 186 -2.40 -39.67 -9.46
N GLY A 187 -3.44 -38.91 -9.81
CA GLY A 187 -3.31 -37.82 -10.78
C GLY A 187 -2.67 -36.60 -10.13
N VAL A 188 -1.40 -36.34 -10.39
CA VAL A 188 -0.74 -35.07 -10.00
C VAL A 188 -1.33 -33.96 -10.88
N LYS A 189 -2.35 -33.26 -10.37
CA LYS A 189 -2.83 -32.00 -10.95
C LYS A 189 -1.75 -30.94 -10.72
N SER A 190 -0.79 -30.82 -11.63
CA SER A 190 0.14 -29.68 -11.65
C SER A 190 -0.61 -28.46 -12.16
N GLY A 191 -1.27 -27.72 -11.27
CA GLY A 191 -1.90 -26.45 -11.62
C GLY A 191 -0.83 -25.37 -11.78
N LYS A 192 -0.76 -24.72 -12.95
CA LYS A 192 0.10 -23.56 -13.20
C LYS A 192 -0.78 -22.30 -13.25
N GLY A 193 -0.50 -21.34 -12.39
CA GLY A 193 -1.05 -19.99 -12.47
C GLY A 193 -0.01 -19.03 -13.02
N ARG A 194 -0.39 -18.18 -13.97
CA ARG A 194 0.45 -17.09 -14.48
C ARG A 194 -0.40 -15.82 -14.59
N VAL A 195 0.18 -14.71 -14.16
CA VAL A 195 -0.44 -13.39 -14.31
C VAL A 195 0.60 -12.37 -14.74
N GLY A 196 0.18 -11.45 -15.60
CA GLY A 196 0.88 -10.22 -15.94
C GLY A 196 0.11 -9.03 -15.36
N LEU A 197 0.79 -8.15 -14.64
CA LEU A 197 0.23 -6.95 -14.02
C LEU A 197 1.07 -5.73 -14.40
N ASN A 198 0.45 -4.67 -14.91
CA ASN A 198 1.10 -3.39 -15.14
C ASN A 198 0.68 -2.39 -14.05
N PHE A 199 1.64 -1.92 -13.27
CA PHE A 199 1.46 -0.90 -12.24
C PHE A 199 1.80 0.48 -12.81
N ARG A 200 0.99 1.50 -12.49
CA ARG A 200 1.27 2.90 -12.85
C ARG A 200 0.97 3.84 -11.70
N LEU A 201 1.99 4.58 -11.28
CA LEU A 201 1.88 5.61 -10.26
C LEU A 201 1.72 6.96 -10.96
N ILE A 202 0.66 7.69 -10.63
CA ILE A 202 0.26 8.91 -11.32
C ILE A 202 0.18 10.04 -10.29
N ASP A 203 0.77 11.19 -10.59
CA ASP A 203 0.59 12.40 -9.80
C ASP A 203 -0.83 12.95 -10.01
N ALA A 204 -1.60 13.09 -8.93
CA ALA A 204 -3.00 13.51 -9.02
C ALA A 204 -3.17 15.00 -9.35
N THR A 205 -2.12 15.81 -9.17
CA THR A 205 -2.11 17.24 -9.45
C THR A 205 -1.80 17.50 -10.92
N THR A 206 -0.78 16.83 -11.47
CA THR A 206 -0.27 17.11 -12.82
C THR A 206 -0.72 16.09 -13.87
N SER A 207 -1.30 14.96 -13.45
CA SER A 207 -1.57 13.79 -14.30
C SER A 207 -0.32 13.15 -14.91
N GLU A 208 0.87 13.47 -14.39
CA GLU A 208 2.12 12.84 -14.83
C GLU A 208 2.20 11.39 -14.35
N VAL A 209 2.57 10.47 -15.25
CA VAL A 209 2.88 9.09 -14.87
C VAL A 209 4.31 9.06 -14.33
N LEU A 210 4.44 9.06 -13.00
CA LEU A 210 5.72 9.06 -12.30
C LEU A 210 6.47 7.74 -12.44
N TYR A 211 5.74 6.62 -12.51
CA TYR A 211 6.32 5.30 -12.58
C TYR A 211 5.42 4.30 -13.31
N THR A 212 6.04 3.37 -14.04
CA THR A 212 5.36 2.21 -14.63
C THR A 212 6.21 0.95 -14.51
N LYS A 213 5.58 -0.17 -14.14
CA LYS A 213 6.25 -1.47 -14.04
C LYS A 213 5.35 -2.58 -14.53
N GLN A 214 5.86 -3.35 -15.50
CA GLN A 214 5.28 -4.65 -15.84
C GLN A 214 5.85 -5.72 -14.90
N VAL A 215 4.97 -6.42 -14.21
CA VAL A 215 5.28 -7.56 -13.36
C VAL A 215 4.70 -8.81 -14.00
N GLU A 216 5.50 -9.88 -14.00
CA GLU A 216 5.07 -11.23 -14.34
C GLU A 216 5.24 -12.12 -13.11
N SER A 217 4.23 -12.91 -12.80
CA SER A 217 4.23 -13.84 -11.67
C SER A 217 3.72 -15.20 -12.11
N ILE A 218 4.47 -16.26 -11.78
CA ILE A 218 4.14 -17.65 -12.14
C ILE A 218 4.23 -18.53 -10.91
N ILE A 219 3.14 -19.21 -10.58
CA ILE A 219 3.08 -20.26 -9.55
C ILE A 219 2.89 -21.60 -10.24
N LYS A 220 3.85 -22.51 -10.05
CA LYS A 220 3.84 -23.88 -10.61
C LYS A 220 3.55 -24.96 -9.56
N GLU A 221 3.63 -24.60 -8.29
CA GLU A 221 3.51 -25.52 -7.16
C GLU A 221 2.07 -25.53 -6.63
N SER A 222 1.58 -26.71 -6.24
CA SER A 222 0.29 -26.86 -5.55
C SER A 222 0.52 -27.09 -4.06
N GLY A 223 -0.37 -26.57 -3.20
CA GLY A 223 -0.29 -26.77 -1.75
C GLY A 223 0.58 -25.76 -1.00
N LEU A 224 0.93 -24.61 -1.61
CA LEU A 224 1.51 -23.50 -0.86
C LEU A 224 0.49 -22.96 0.14
N THR A 225 0.90 -22.83 1.40
CA THR A 225 0.10 -22.23 2.46
C THR A 225 0.34 -20.73 2.49
N ILE A 226 -0.75 -19.95 2.48
CA ILE A 226 -0.68 -18.55 2.91
C ILE A 226 -0.79 -18.55 4.42
N ALA A 227 0.28 -18.16 5.11
CA ALA A 227 0.30 -18.15 6.57
C ALA A 227 -0.66 -17.06 7.08
N GLY A 228 -1.61 -17.46 7.93
CA GLY A 228 -2.76 -16.67 8.38
C GLY A 228 -2.44 -15.46 9.29
N ALA A 229 -1.23 -14.90 9.24
CA ALA A 229 -0.86 -13.74 10.04
C ALA A 229 -1.23 -12.39 9.39
N GLY A 230 -1.66 -12.37 8.11
CA GLY A 230 -1.90 -11.11 7.36
C GLY A 230 -3.27 -10.95 6.69
N TRP A 231 -4.07 -12.01 6.55
CA TRP A 231 -5.33 -11.98 5.77
C TRP A 231 -6.59 -12.27 6.62
N THR A 232 -6.44 -12.40 7.94
CA THR A 232 -7.50 -12.85 8.86
C THR A 232 -8.33 -11.71 9.46
N GLY A 233 -8.07 -10.46 9.09
CA GLY A 233 -8.59 -9.27 9.79
C GLY A 233 -10.03 -8.87 9.47
N ASP A 234 -10.55 -9.20 8.28
CA ASP A 234 -11.88 -8.76 7.86
C ASP A 234 -12.72 -9.93 7.33
N ALA A 235 -13.89 -10.19 7.93
CA ALA A 235 -14.69 -11.38 7.65
C ALA A 235 -15.25 -11.42 6.22
N LEU A 236 -15.39 -10.25 5.58
CA LEU A 236 -15.92 -10.12 4.21
C LEU A 236 -14.83 -10.35 3.15
N LEU A 237 -13.64 -9.77 3.35
CA LEU A 237 -12.50 -9.98 2.43
C LEU A 237 -11.77 -11.30 2.71
N GLY A 238 -11.77 -11.79 3.95
CA GLY A 238 -11.06 -13.00 4.36
C GLY A 238 -11.61 -14.28 3.72
N GLY A 239 -12.92 -14.39 3.51
CA GLY A 239 -13.54 -15.53 2.84
C GLY A 239 -13.17 -15.63 1.35
N PHE A 240 -13.29 -14.51 0.63
CA PHE A 240 -12.91 -14.43 -0.79
C PHE A 240 -11.41 -14.67 -0.98
N ILE A 241 -10.57 -13.92 -0.26
CA ILE A 241 -9.12 -13.99 -0.44
C ILE A 241 -8.58 -15.35 0.00
N SER A 242 -9.10 -15.95 1.08
CA SER A 242 -8.66 -17.28 1.52
C SER A 242 -8.96 -18.39 0.50
N ASN A 243 -10.07 -18.31 -0.23
CA ASN A 243 -10.38 -19.28 -1.30
C ASN A 243 -9.59 -18.98 -2.57
N TYR A 244 -9.47 -17.71 -2.95
CA TYR A 244 -8.68 -17.27 -4.10
C TYR A 244 -7.20 -17.66 -3.96
N ALA A 245 -6.63 -17.43 -2.76
CA ALA A 245 -5.28 -17.79 -2.35
C ALA A 245 -4.96 -19.30 -2.38
N LYS A 246 -5.97 -20.18 -2.44
CA LYS A 246 -5.75 -21.63 -2.57
C LYS A 246 -5.50 -22.05 -4.03
N THR A 247 -5.84 -21.18 -4.98
CA THR A 247 -5.67 -21.46 -6.41
C THR A 247 -4.28 -21.01 -6.89
N PRO A 248 -3.62 -21.74 -7.80
CA PRO A 248 -2.34 -21.30 -8.36
C PRO A 248 -2.40 -19.91 -9.01
N ILE A 249 -3.51 -19.57 -9.67
CA ILE A 249 -3.70 -18.25 -10.29
C ILE A 249 -3.86 -17.16 -9.23
N GLY A 250 -4.64 -17.38 -8.18
CA GLY A 250 -4.78 -16.41 -7.09
C GLY A 250 -3.48 -16.21 -6.32
N GLN A 251 -2.69 -17.27 -6.13
CA GLN A 251 -1.33 -17.16 -5.58
C GLN A 251 -0.40 -16.35 -6.49
N ALA A 252 -0.49 -16.54 -7.81
CA ALA A 252 0.29 -15.76 -8.77
C ALA A 252 -0.10 -14.26 -8.72
N VAL A 253 -1.40 -13.95 -8.62
CA VAL A 253 -1.91 -12.58 -8.45
C VAL A 253 -1.39 -11.94 -7.17
N ILE A 254 -1.54 -12.61 -6.02
CA ILE A 254 -1.05 -12.08 -4.73
C ILE A 254 0.46 -11.84 -4.78
N ALA A 255 1.25 -12.81 -5.26
CA ALA A 255 2.70 -12.65 -5.39
C ALA A 255 3.09 -11.53 -6.36
N GLY A 256 2.35 -11.38 -7.47
CA GLY A 256 2.55 -10.30 -8.45
C GLY A 256 2.24 -8.92 -7.86
N ILE A 257 1.19 -8.81 -7.05
CA ILE A 257 0.82 -7.58 -6.35
C ILE A 257 1.83 -7.22 -5.27
N ASN A 258 2.22 -8.18 -4.44
CA ASN A 258 3.28 -7.97 -3.45
C ASN A 258 4.56 -7.46 -4.13
N LYS A 259 4.95 -8.07 -5.27
CA LYS A 259 6.10 -7.64 -6.06
C LYS A 259 5.94 -6.22 -6.61
N GLY A 260 4.79 -5.91 -7.23
CA GLY A 260 4.52 -4.59 -7.79
C GLY A 260 4.48 -3.48 -6.74
N VAL A 261 3.80 -3.71 -5.61
CA VAL A 261 3.76 -2.77 -4.47
C VAL A 261 5.15 -2.56 -3.87
N TYR A 262 5.94 -3.63 -3.73
CA TYR A 262 7.32 -3.53 -3.25
C TYR A 262 8.17 -2.63 -4.15
N ASP A 263 8.03 -2.73 -5.47
CA ASP A 263 8.72 -1.86 -6.43
C ASP A 263 8.19 -0.41 -6.37
N VAL A 264 6.88 -0.20 -6.29
CA VAL A 264 6.26 1.14 -6.21
C VAL A 264 6.72 1.92 -4.97
N ILE A 265 6.92 1.25 -3.83
CA ILE A 265 7.38 1.90 -2.59
C ILE A 265 8.77 2.57 -2.79
N LYS A 266 9.62 2.00 -3.63
CA LYS A 266 10.98 2.52 -3.89
C LYS A 266 10.93 3.88 -4.58
N GLU A 267 9.96 4.06 -5.46
CA GLU A 267 9.78 5.27 -6.28
C GLU A 267 9.12 6.40 -5.49
N ILE A 268 8.21 6.06 -4.59
CA ILE A 268 7.59 7.04 -3.69
C ILE A 268 8.61 7.56 -2.67
N GLY A 269 9.59 6.72 -2.32
CA GLY A 269 10.66 7.04 -1.38
C GLY A 269 10.15 7.28 0.05
N ALA A 270 11.04 7.78 0.91
CA ALA A 270 10.67 8.28 2.23
C ALA A 270 10.84 9.81 2.22
N ARG A 271 9.76 10.53 2.55
CA ARG A 271 9.83 11.97 2.83
C ARG A 271 9.89 12.16 4.35
N PRO A 272 10.66 13.14 4.86
CA PRO A 272 10.58 13.51 6.26
C PRO A 272 9.13 13.82 6.62
N ALA A 273 8.75 13.54 7.86
CA ALA A 273 7.40 13.86 8.30
C ALA A 273 7.13 15.36 8.13
N GLU A 274 6.01 15.71 7.51
CA GLU A 274 5.64 17.09 7.26
C GLU A 274 4.17 17.32 7.60
N GLY A 275 3.85 18.58 7.87
CA GLY A 275 2.51 19.01 8.23
C GLY A 275 2.44 20.52 8.29
N SER A 276 1.48 21.03 9.06
CA SER A 276 1.18 22.44 9.17
C SER A 276 0.75 22.81 10.57
N ILE A 277 0.97 24.08 10.90
CA ILE A 277 0.56 24.68 12.17
C ILE A 277 -0.96 24.88 12.15
N ILE A 278 -1.65 24.27 13.10
CA ILE A 278 -3.09 24.43 13.32
C ILE A 278 -3.35 25.68 14.18
N LYS A 279 -2.47 25.91 15.16
CA LYS A 279 -2.63 26.95 16.19
C LYS A 279 -1.27 27.27 16.81
N ALA A 280 -1.01 28.55 17.12
CA ALA A 280 0.16 28.98 17.87
C ALA A 280 -0.29 29.89 19.03
N GLU A 281 0.16 29.61 20.25
CA GLU A 281 -0.11 30.42 21.44
C GLU A 281 1.15 30.54 22.31
N GLY A 282 1.61 31.77 22.49
CA GLY A 282 2.86 32.05 23.21
C GLY A 282 4.03 31.31 22.56
N LYS A 283 4.61 30.34 23.29
CA LYS A 283 5.70 29.51 22.78
C LYS A 283 5.30 28.09 22.37
N ARG A 284 4.00 27.78 22.38
CA ARG A 284 3.48 26.47 21.99
C ARG A 284 2.81 26.54 20.63
N VAL A 285 3.00 25.49 19.85
CA VAL A 285 2.50 25.34 18.49
C VAL A 285 1.84 23.97 18.36
N TRP A 286 0.61 23.93 17.86
CA TRP A 286 -0.13 22.70 17.59
C TRP A 286 0.00 22.35 16.11
N LEU A 287 0.36 21.10 15.83
CA LEU A 287 0.68 20.61 14.49
C LEU A 287 -0.31 19.52 14.09
N ASN A 288 -0.68 19.45 12.82
CA ASN A 288 -1.56 18.38 12.28
C ASN A 288 -0.82 17.07 11.99
N ILE A 289 0.23 16.78 12.75
CA ILE A 289 1.01 15.53 12.67
C ILE A 289 0.95 14.87 14.05
N GLY A 290 0.57 13.59 14.10
CA GLY A 290 0.44 12.82 15.33
C GLY A 290 1.51 11.74 15.49
N GLU A 291 1.16 10.70 16.24
CA GLU A 291 2.02 9.54 16.55
C GLU A 291 2.52 8.79 15.31
N ASP A 292 1.85 8.93 14.17
CA ASP A 292 2.24 8.31 12.90
C ASP A 292 3.32 9.09 12.13
N GLY A 293 3.70 10.28 12.60
CA GLY A 293 4.69 11.12 11.91
C GLY A 293 5.77 11.72 12.80
N VAL A 294 5.54 11.90 14.11
CA VAL A 294 6.53 12.49 15.02
C VAL A 294 6.55 11.81 16.38
N ASN A 295 7.72 11.80 17.01
CA ASN A 295 7.94 11.37 18.38
C ASN A 295 8.21 12.58 19.31
N MET A 296 8.03 12.37 20.61
CA MET A 296 8.44 13.35 21.61
C MET A 296 9.96 13.57 21.55
N GLY A 297 10.38 14.83 21.50
CA GLY A 297 11.78 15.26 21.32
C GLY A 297 12.17 15.52 19.86
N ASP A 298 11.31 15.19 18.88
CA ASP A 298 11.62 15.47 17.48
C ASP A 298 11.71 16.97 17.21
N ARG A 299 12.69 17.36 16.41
CA ARG A 299 12.86 18.75 15.95
C ARG A 299 12.26 18.91 14.56
N LEU A 300 11.52 19.99 14.36
CA LEU A 300 10.89 20.34 13.09
C LEU A 300 11.29 21.74 12.67
N THR A 301 11.63 21.90 11.40
CA THR A 301 11.82 23.20 10.75
C THR A 301 10.45 23.77 10.37
N VAL A 302 10.14 24.98 10.83
CA VAL A 302 8.97 25.77 10.48
C VAL A 302 9.30 26.65 9.29
N MET A 303 8.42 26.63 8.29
CA MET A 303 8.52 27.41 7.07
C MET A 303 7.22 28.20 6.86
N SER A 304 7.33 29.50 6.65
CA SER A 304 6.20 30.34 6.23
C SER A 304 5.84 29.96 4.81
N LYS A 305 4.57 29.61 4.58
CA LYS A 305 4.09 29.28 3.23
C LYS A 305 4.13 30.53 2.36
N GLY A 306 4.91 30.49 1.29
CA GLY A 306 5.01 31.59 0.34
C GLY A 306 3.88 31.60 -0.70
N GLU A 307 4.01 32.49 -1.68
CA GLU A 307 3.20 32.44 -2.89
C GLU A 307 3.49 31.16 -3.67
N GLU A 308 2.45 30.55 -4.21
CA GLU A 308 2.56 29.40 -5.10
C GLU A 308 3.23 29.84 -6.42
N LEU A 309 4.30 29.14 -6.78
CA LEU A 309 5.05 29.39 -7.99
C LEU A 309 4.43 28.55 -9.09
N ILE A 310 3.68 29.18 -9.99
CA ILE A 310 3.03 28.49 -11.11
C ILE A 310 3.85 28.75 -12.36
N ASP A 311 4.23 27.69 -13.06
CA ASP A 311 4.87 27.79 -14.37
C ASP A 311 3.89 28.46 -15.36
N PRO A 312 4.27 29.59 -16.00
CA PRO A 312 3.35 30.36 -16.83
C PRO A 312 2.99 29.70 -18.16
N GLU A 313 3.77 28.72 -18.62
CA GLU A 313 3.54 28.02 -19.90
C GLU A 313 2.69 26.78 -19.69
N THR A 314 2.92 26.06 -18.60
CA THR A 314 2.30 24.75 -18.32
C THR A 314 1.17 24.83 -17.30
N GLY A 315 1.11 25.89 -16.49
CA GLY A 315 0.18 26.01 -15.37
C GLY A 315 0.48 25.06 -14.21
N ILE A 316 1.62 24.37 -14.24
CA ILE A 316 2.04 23.43 -13.20
C ILE A 316 2.51 24.22 -11.97
N SER A 317 2.05 23.82 -10.79
CA SER A 317 2.60 24.32 -9.52
C SER A 317 4.01 23.76 -9.33
N LEU A 318 4.99 24.66 -9.24
CA LEU A 318 6.41 24.38 -8.95
C LEU A 318 6.69 24.42 -7.44
N GLY A 319 5.64 24.43 -6.61
CA GLY A 319 5.71 24.58 -5.16
C GLY A 319 5.47 26.02 -4.73
N SER A 320 6.00 26.42 -3.58
CA SER A 320 5.80 27.75 -3.01
C SER A 320 7.13 28.40 -2.63
N SER A 321 7.14 29.73 -2.63
CA SER A 321 8.27 30.56 -2.17
C SER A 321 8.43 30.52 -0.64
N ASP A 322 8.56 29.32 -0.08
CA ASP A 322 8.62 29.10 1.35
C ASP A 322 9.86 29.75 1.96
N SER A 323 9.70 30.42 3.11
CA SER A 323 10.82 31.00 3.86
C SER A 323 10.95 30.33 5.22
N THR A 324 12.18 29.96 5.60
CA THR A 324 12.43 29.31 6.89
C THR A 324 12.24 30.30 8.03
N LEU A 325 11.37 29.98 8.98
CA LEU A 325 11.16 30.77 10.19
C LEU A 325 12.10 30.30 11.31
N GLY A 326 12.46 29.01 11.34
CA GLY A 326 13.36 28.39 12.30
C GLY A 326 12.82 27.04 12.78
N ASP A 327 13.05 26.65 14.02
CA ASP A 327 12.78 25.31 14.55
C ASP A 327 11.85 25.29 15.79
N VAL A 328 11.10 24.19 15.91
CA VAL A 328 10.30 23.80 17.06
C VAL A 328 10.65 22.37 17.50
N GLU A 329 10.39 22.03 18.75
CA GLU A 329 10.63 20.69 19.32
C GLU A 329 9.34 20.09 19.87
N VAL A 330 9.02 18.86 19.49
CA VAL A 330 7.79 18.17 19.92
C VAL A 330 7.87 17.82 21.41
N ILE A 331 6.94 18.34 22.20
CA ILE A 331 6.87 18.11 23.65
C ILE A 331 5.70 17.21 24.07
N GLN A 332 4.74 17.00 23.16
CA GLN A 332 3.62 16.11 23.39
C GLN A 332 3.12 15.57 22.05
N VAL A 333 2.81 14.29 21.99
CA VAL A 333 2.22 13.63 20.82
C VAL A 333 0.87 13.05 21.22
N ALA A 334 -0.10 13.16 20.32
CA ALA A 334 -1.38 12.49 20.37
C ALA A 334 -1.64 11.80 19.02
N GLU A 335 -2.64 10.93 18.96
CA GLU A 335 -2.95 10.10 17.78
C GLU A 335 -2.98 10.89 16.45
N LYS A 336 -3.55 12.11 16.45
CA LYS A 336 -3.80 12.89 15.22
C LYS A 336 -3.13 14.27 15.18
N PHE A 337 -2.45 14.66 16.26
CA PHE A 337 -1.82 15.97 16.37
C PHE A 337 -0.70 15.94 17.40
N SER A 338 0.16 16.95 17.39
CA SER A 338 1.24 17.11 18.36
C SER A 338 1.33 18.55 18.82
N ILE A 339 1.96 18.75 19.97
CA ILE A 339 2.29 20.06 20.52
C ILE A 339 3.81 20.18 20.52
N ALA A 340 4.30 21.22 19.85
CA ALA A 340 5.70 21.58 19.81
C ALA A 340 5.95 22.89 20.56
N GLN A 341 7.17 23.02 21.06
CA GLN A 341 7.68 24.15 21.80
C GLN A 341 8.65 24.92 20.92
N TRP A 342 8.54 26.24 20.92
CA TRP A 342 9.44 27.14 20.21
C TRP A 342 10.89 26.95 20.67
N VAL A 343 11.80 26.64 19.72
CA VAL A 343 13.25 26.57 19.94
C VAL A 343 13.92 27.84 19.39
N THR A 344 13.88 28.02 18.07
CA THR A 344 14.47 29.16 17.35
C THR A 344 13.45 29.61 16.31
N LEU A 345 12.86 30.79 16.40
CA LEU A 345 12.03 31.30 15.30
C LEU A 345 12.30 32.80 15.19
N ALA A 346 12.50 33.27 13.96
CA ALA A 346 12.73 34.67 13.66
C ALA A 346 11.47 35.51 13.92
N GLN A 347 10.29 34.91 13.79
CA GLN A 347 8.99 35.54 13.99
C GLN A 347 7.95 34.51 14.47
N SER A 348 6.84 35.01 15.01
CA SER A 348 5.72 34.15 15.41
C SER A 348 5.15 33.42 14.19
N PRO A 349 4.95 32.10 14.28
CA PRO A 349 4.40 31.34 13.18
C PRO A 349 2.89 31.54 13.08
N SER A 350 2.35 31.39 11.88
CA SER A 350 0.94 31.53 11.54
C SER A 350 0.27 30.18 11.30
N ARG A 351 -1.05 30.14 11.47
CA ARG A 351 -1.84 28.98 11.07
C ARG A 351 -1.66 28.72 9.57
N GLY A 352 -1.33 27.50 9.21
CA GLY A 352 -1.05 27.09 7.82
C GLY A 352 0.43 27.07 7.44
N ASP A 353 1.32 27.64 8.26
CA ASP A 353 2.76 27.51 8.07
C ASP A 353 3.16 26.03 8.09
N ARG A 354 4.09 25.66 7.21
CA ARG A 354 4.54 24.28 7.03
C ARG A 354 5.56 23.92 8.10
N VAL A 355 5.52 22.68 8.56
CA VAL A 355 6.57 22.11 9.41
C VAL A 355 7.13 20.85 8.75
N VAL A 356 8.44 20.68 8.81
CA VAL A 356 9.15 19.54 8.22
C VAL A 356 10.12 18.97 9.26
N SER A 357 10.06 17.67 9.50
CA SER A 357 10.90 17.01 10.49
C SER A 357 12.37 17.09 10.08
N GLN A 358 13.22 17.39 11.05
CA GLN A 358 14.68 17.35 10.90
C GLN A 358 15.22 15.94 11.06
N ALA A 359 14.41 15.00 11.55
CA ALA A 359 14.76 13.59 11.50
C ALA A 359 14.93 13.19 10.03
N ALA A 360 16.02 12.48 9.72
CA ALA A 360 16.22 11.93 8.40
C ALA A 360 14.99 11.09 8.03
N ALA A 361 14.54 11.21 6.78
CA ALA A 361 13.49 10.33 6.28
C ALA A 361 13.94 8.88 6.53
N PRO A 362 13.07 8.00 7.07
CA PRO A 362 13.45 6.63 7.37
C PRO A 362 14.00 5.99 6.10
N THR A 363 15.28 5.63 6.12
CA THR A 363 15.94 4.99 4.98
C THR A 363 15.32 3.62 4.77
N ILE A 364 14.95 3.31 3.53
CA ILE A 364 14.47 1.97 3.20
C ILE A 364 15.68 1.03 3.24
N GLU A 365 15.70 0.12 4.20
CA GLU A 365 16.75 -0.90 4.27
C GLU A 365 16.41 -2.12 3.42
N TYR A 366 17.44 -2.69 2.79
CA TYR A 366 17.33 -3.89 1.95
C TYR A 366 18.39 -4.91 2.32
N ALA A 367 18.09 -6.19 2.14
CA ALA A 367 19.09 -7.24 2.31
C ALA A 367 20.18 -7.16 1.23
N ASP A 368 21.45 -7.19 1.62
CA ASP A 368 22.57 -7.25 0.66
C ASP A 368 22.52 -8.49 -0.24
N LYS A 369 22.03 -9.62 0.31
CA LYS A 369 21.95 -10.91 -0.38
C LYS A 369 20.66 -11.62 -0.04
N TRP A 370 19.96 -12.09 -1.07
CA TRP A 370 18.78 -12.91 -0.92
C TRP A 370 19.12 -14.33 -0.47
N LYS A 371 18.39 -14.82 0.55
CA LYS A 371 18.38 -16.22 0.96
C LYS A 371 16.92 -16.61 1.29
N PRO A 372 16.36 -17.66 0.66
CA PRO A 372 14.99 -18.04 0.94
C PRO A 372 14.81 -18.45 2.42
N PRO A 373 13.65 -18.17 3.03
CA PRO A 373 13.38 -18.56 4.41
C PRO A 373 13.42 -20.08 4.54
N LYS A 374 13.79 -20.57 5.73
CA LYS A 374 13.88 -22.02 6.00
C LYS A 374 12.49 -22.64 5.81
N LYS A 375 12.41 -23.74 5.06
CA LYS A 375 11.19 -24.55 4.92
C LYS A 375 10.92 -25.33 6.19
#